data_AF-A0A7S0YXG2-F1
#
_entry.id   AF-A0A7S0YXG2-F1
#
_cell.length_a   1.000
_cell.length_b   1.000
_cell.length_c   1.000
_cell.angle_alpha   90.00
_cell.angle_beta   90.00
_cell.angle_gamma   90.00
#
_symmetry.space_group_name_H-M   'P 1'
#
loop_
_entity.id
_entity.type
_entity.pdbx_description
1 polymer ?
#
loop_
_entity_poly.entity_id
_entity_poly.type
_entity_poly.pdbx_seq_one_letter_code
_entity_poly.pdbx_strand_id
1 'polypeptide(L)'
;EPTAAALAYGLDRVSGGSAERKVLIFDLGGGTFDVSILSMESGLFEVKATGGDTRLGGEDFDQNVVAFLLKQWKKDNKDVEVGQRSLRRLHAAVEKAKCMLSVTTSAEIEV
;
A
#
# COMPACT_ATOMS: atom_id res chain seq x y z
N GLU A 1 -5.68 -7.53 7.58
CA GLU A 1 -5.93 -8.57 8.63
C GLU A 1 -4.88 -8.48 9.73
N PRO A 2 -5.23 -8.01 10.94
CA PRO A 2 -4.23 -7.72 11.97
C PRO A 2 -3.72 -8.96 12.73
N THR A 3 -4.61 -9.86 13.15
CA THR A 3 -4.21 -11.06 13.92
C THR A 3 -3.33 -12.00 13.10
N ALA A 4 -3.61 -12.16 11.80
CA ALA A 4 -2.80 -12.96 10.90
C ALA A 4 -1.38 -12.40 10.74
N ALA A 5 -1.23 -11.07 10.59
CA ALA A 5 0.07 -10.42 10.52
C ALA A 5 0.87 -10.58 11.83
N ALA A 6 0.22 -10.49 12.99
CA ALA A 6 0.85 -10.71 14.29
C ALA A 6 1.38 -12.15 14.47
N LEU A 7 0.58 -13.14 14.04
CA LEU A 7 0.97 -14.54 14.06
C LEU A 7 2.12 -14.82 13.08
N ALA A 8 2.05 -14.27 11.86
CA ALA A 8 3.09 -14.44 10.84
C ALA A 8 4.44 -13.82 11.23
N TYR A 9 4.42 -12.70 11.97
CA TYR A 9 5.65 -12.10 12.52
C TYR A 9 6.32 -12.99 13.57
N GLY A 10 5.63 -14.02 14.09
CA GLY A 10 6.18 -14.93 15.10
C GLY A 10 6.32 -14.28 16.47
N LEU A 11 5.44 -13.31 16.78
CA LEU A 11 5.41 -12.66 18.09
C LEU A 11 5.22 -13.66 19.24
N ASP A 12 4.50 -14.75 18.98
CA ASP A 12 4.31 -15.86 19.92
C ASP A 12 5.64 -16.56 20.32
N ARG A 13 6.68 -16.50 19.47
CA ARG A 13 8.00 -17.12 19.71
C ARG A 13 8.94 -16.23 20.49
N VAL A 14 8.65 -14.94 20.58
CA VAL A 14 9.45 -13.97 21.34
C VAL A 14 9.07 -13.99 22.83
N SER A 15 8.27 -14.97 23.28
CA SER A 15 7.66 -15.13 24.61
C SER A 15 8.62 -15.52 25.74
N GLY A 16 9.90 -15.15 25.66
CA GLY A 16 10.87 -15.39 26.73
C GLY A 16 10.71 -14.49 27.97
N GLY A 17 9.69 -13.62 28.03
CA GLY A 17 9.48 -12.71 29.15
C GLY A 17 8.00 -12.48 29.44
N SER A 18 7.63 -12.57 30.72
CA SER A 18 6.27 -12.46 31.27
C SER A 18 5.67 -11.04 31.24
N ALA A 19 6.19 -10.13 30.42
CA ALA A 19 5.74 -8.75 30.37
C ALA A 19 4.80 -8.50 29.19
N GLU A 20 3.71 -7.77 29.42
CA GLU A 20 2.78 -7.29 28.40
C GLU A 20 3.55 -6.55 27.30
N ARG A 21 3.27 -6.87 26.02
CA ARG A 21 3.80 -6.15 24.86
C ARG A 21 2.70 -5.52 24.06
N LYS A 22 2.91 -4.27 23.65
CA LYS A 22 2.01 -3.56 22.74
C LYS A 22 2.62 -3.55 21.34
N VAL A 23 1.81 -3.92 20.36
CA VAL A 23 2.21 -4.08 18.96
C VAL A 23 1.31 -3.21 18.11
N LEU A 24 1.90 -2.43 17.21
CA LEU A 24 1.19 -1.70 16.17
C LEU A 24 1.33 -2.47 14.86
N ILE A 25 0.21 -2.71 14.20
CA ILE A 25 0.16 -3.26 12.85
C ILE A 25 -0.28 -2.15 11.92
N PHE A 26 0.53 -1.92 10.89
CA PHE A 26 0.28 -0.95 9.84
C PHE A 26 0.13 -1.73 8.53
N ASP A 27 -1.05 -1.65 7.92
CA ASP A 27 -1.41 -2.37 6.70
C ASP A 27 -1.89 -1.36 5.65
N LEU A 28 -1.02 -1.02 4.70
CA LEU A 28 -1.35 -0.13 3.58
C LEU A 28 -1.38 -0.96 2.30
N GLY A 29 -2.58 -1.40 1.94
CA GLY A 29 -2.84 -2.26 0.79
C GLY A 29 -3.06 -1.49 -0.51
N GLY A 30 -3.69 -2.16 -1.49
CA GLY A 30 -4.03 -1.57 -2.79
C GLY A 30 -5.12 -0.49 -2.71
N GLY A 31 -6.13 -0.67 -1.87
CA GLY A 31 -7.26 0.27 -1.75
C GLY A 31 -7.72 0.57 -0.33
N THR A 32 -7.11 -0.05 0.69
CA THR A 32 -7.42 0.22 2.09
C THR A 32 -6.16 0.44 2.90
N PHE A 33 -6.29 1.26 3.93
CA PHE A 33 -5.28 1.53 4.92
C PHE A 33 -5.84 1.21 6.30
N ASP A 34 -5.28 0.21 6.97
CA ASP A 34 -5.73 -0.25 8.27
C ASP A 34 -4.59 -0.17 9.29
N VAL A 35 -4.92 0.26 10.50
CA VAL A 35 -4.02 0.28 11.65
C VAL A 35 -4.68 -0.43 12.82
N SER A 36 -3.96 -1.35 13.45
CA SER A 36 -4.44 -2.05 14.64
C SER A 36 -3.40 -2.04 15.75
N ILE A 37 -3.86 -1.84 16.98
CA ILE A 37 -3.05 -1.95 18.18
C ILE A 37 -3.43 -3.26 18.87
N LEU A 38 -2.45 -4.13 19.07
CA LEU A 38 -2.60 -5.39 19.77
C LEU A 38 -1.83 -5.34 21.08
N SER A 39 -2.36 -6.00 22.10
CA SER A 39 -1.59 -6.38 23.29
C SER A 39 -1.31 -7.88 23.24
N MET A 40 -0.14 -8.27 23.70
CA MET A 40 0.28 -9.65 23.81
C MET A 40 0.74 -9.94 25.23
N GLU A 41 0.14 -10.95 25.85
CA GLU A 41 0.50 -11.45 27.17
C GLU A 41 0.40 -12.98 27.16
N SER A 42 1.46 -13.67 27.58
CA SER A 42 1.48 -15.14 27.70
C SER A 42 1.00 -15.90 26.45
N GLY A 43 1.31 -15.38 25.26
CA GLY A 43 0.92 -15.96 23.98
C GLY A 43 -0.53 -15.68 23.55
N LEU A 44 -1.32 -14.94 24.35
CA LEU A 44 -2.64 -14.46 23.98
C LEU A 44 -2.53 -13.11 23.27
N PHE A 45 -3.20 -12.97 22.13
CA PHE A 45 -3.32 -11.73 21.39
C PHE A 45 -4.68 -11.09 21.64
N GLU A 46 -4.69 -9.83 22.05
CA GLU A 46 -5.91 -9.03 22.22
C GLU A 46 -5.84 -7.78 21.36
N VAL A 47 -6.84 -7.58 20.50
CA VAL A 47 -6.97 -6.35 19.72
C VAL A 47 -7.52 -5.25 20.63
N LYS A 48 -6.75 -4.18 20.84
CA LYS A 48 -7.14 -3.05 21.69
C LYS A 48 -7.88 -1.97 20.91
N ALA A 49 -7.47 -1.73 19.67
CA ALA A 49 -8.10 -0.77 18.78
C ALA A 49 -7.78 -1.11 17.33
N THR A 50 -8.73 -0.81 16.44
CA THR A 50 -8.54 -0.83 14.99
C THR A 50 -9.16 0.42 14.41
N GLY A 51 -8.49 1.01 13.43
CA GLY A 51 -8.98 2.15 12.66
C GLY A 51 -8.30 2.18 11.30
N GLY A 52 -8.69 3.11 10.43
CA GLY A 52 -8.17 3.15 9.07
C GLY A 52 -9.01 3.99 8.12
N ASP A 53 -8.65 3.93 6.84
CA ASP A 53 -9.40 4.49 5.72
C ASP A 53 -9.65 3.38 4.69
N THR A 54 -10.93 3.14 4.38
CA THR A 54 -11.36 2.10 3.45
C THR A 54 -11.22 2.50 1.97
N ARG A 55 -10.70 3.70 1.70
CA ARG A 55 -10.51 4.25 0.35
C ARG A 55 -9.17 4.97 0.21
N LEU A 56 -8.12 4.36 0.76
CA LEU A 56 -6.76 4.84 0.66
C LEU A 56 -5.81 3.66 0.45
N GLY A 57 -5.02 3.66 -0.62
CA GLY A 57 -4.05 2.62 -0.86
C GLY A 57 -3.13 2.87 -2.06
N GLY A 58 -2.45 1.80 -2.47
CA GLY A 58 -1.54 1.73 -3.61
C GLY A 58 -2.11 2.35 -4.90
N GLU A 59 -3.40 2.14 -5.15
CA GLU A 59 -4.10 2.60 -6.35
C GLU A 59 -4.22 4.13 -6.41
N ASP A 60 -4.33 4.81 -5.27
CA ASP A 60 -4.37 6.29 -5.24
C ASP A 60 -3.04 6.89 -5.69
N PHE A 61 -1.92 6.27 -5.30
CA PHE A 61 -0.60 6.67 -5.78
C PHE A 61 -0.49 6.45 -7.29
N ASP A 62 -0.97 5.32 -7.80
CA ASP A 62 -0.96 5.03 -9.24
C ASP A 62 -1.80 6.06 -10.01
N GLN A 63 -3.00 6.36 -9.53
CA GLN A 63 -3.90 7.35 -10.13
C GLN A 63 -3.25 8.74 -10.16
N ASN A 64 -2.59 9.16 -9.09
CA ASN A 64 -1.90 10.45 -9.04
C ASN A 64 -0.76 10.54 -10.05
N VAL A 65 0.04 9.48 -10.22
CA VAL A 65 1.12 9.42 -11.21
C VAL A 65 0.55 9.39 -12.63
N VAL A 66 -0.49 8.59 -12.89
CA VAL A 66 -1.18 8.58 -14.19
C VAL A 66 -1.72 9.96 -14.54
N ALA A 67 -2.38 10.65 -13.60
CA ALA A 67 -2.91 11.99 -13.81
C ALA A 67 -1.79 13.00 -14.12
N PHE A 68 -0.65 12.92 -13.42
CA PHE A 68 0.53 13.74 -13.70
C PHE A 68 1.07 13.50 -15.12
N LEU A 69 1.24 12.24 -15.52
CA LEU A 69 1.74 11.87 -16.84
C LEU A 69 0.80 12.29 -17.96
N LEU A 70 -0.51 12.05 -17.82
CA LEU A 70 -1.51 12.49 -18.78
C LEU A 70 -1.54 14.01 -18.91
N LYS A 71 -1.43 14.74 -17.80
CA LYS A 71 -1.34 16.21 -17.82
C LYS A 71 -0.11 16.69 -18.58
N GLN A 72 1.04 16.04 -18.40
CA GLN A 72 2.27 16.40 -19.10
C GLN A 72 2.16 16.08 -20.60
N TRP A 73 1.68 14.88 -20.95
CA TRP A 73 1.51 14.44 -22.33
C TRP A 73 0.51 15.30 -23.12
N LYS A 74 -0.59 15.73 -22.48
CA LYS A 74 -1.60 16.62 -23.09
C LYS A 74 -1.07 18.03 -23.41
N LYS A 75 0.06 18.47 -22.84
CA LYS A 75 0.65 19.77 -23.22
C LYS A 75 1.07 19.78 -24.69
N ASP A 76 1.56 18.63 -25.17
CA ASP A 76 2.05 18.43 -26.53
C ASP A 76 0.98 17.79 -27.43
N ASN A 77 -0.07 17.18 -26.86
CA ASN A 77 -1.10 16.41 -27.57
C ASN A 77 -2.53 16.88 -27.20
N LYS A 78 -2.80 18.19 -27.33
CA LYS A 78 -4.04 18.81 -26.81
C LYS A 78 -5.34 18.22 -27.35
N ASP A 79 -5.35 17.81 -28.62
CA ASP A 79 -6.56 17.35 -29.32
C ASP A 79 -6.71 15.83 -29.35
N VAL A 80 -5.83 15.08 -28.66
CA VAL A 80 -5.85 13.62 -28.68
C VAL A 80 -6.55 13.08 -27.44
N GLU A 81 -7.65 12.37 -27.66
CA GLU A 81 -8.31 11.61 -26.61
C GLU A 81 -7.60 10.28 -26.36
N VAL A 82 -7.34 9.97 -25.09
CA VAL A 82 -6.70 8.72 -24.68
C VAL A 82 -7.80 7.68 -24.46
N GLY A 83 -7.83 6.67 -25.33
CA GLY A 83 -8.80 5.58 -25.22
C GLY A 83 -8.63 4.74 -23.95
N GLN A 84 -9.73 4.13 -23.48
CA GLN A 84 -9.77 3.31 -22.26
C GLN A 84 -8.74 2.16 -22.25
N ARG A 85 -8.47 1.56 -23.41
CA ARG A 85 -7.45 0.50 -23.53
C ARG A 85 -6.04 1.04 -23.24
N SER A 86 -5.72 2.22 -23.75
CA SER A 86 -4.42 2.87 -23.53
C SER A 86 -4.27 3.30 -22.08
N LEU A 87 -5.34 3.81 -21.45
CA LEU A 87 -5.36 4.13 -20.02
C LEU A 87 -5.06 2.89 -19.17
N ARG A 88 -5.70 1.75 -19.45
CA ARG A 88 -5.42 0.51 -18.70
C ARG A 88 -3.95 0.07 -18.82
N ARG A 89 -3.35 0.18 -20.01
CA ARG A 89 -1.92 -0.13 -20.22
C ARG A 89 -1.02 0.83 -19.45
N LEU A 90 -1.37 2.12 -19.45
CA LEU A 90 -0.66 3.14 -18.68
C LEU A 90 -0.73 2.88 -17.17
N HIS A 91 -1.91 2.54 -16.63
CA HIS A 91 -2.06 2.17 -15.22
C HIS A 91 -1.15 0.99 -14.83
N ALA A 92 -1.13 -0.09 -15.60
CA ALA A 92 -0.28 -1.25 -15.33
C ALA A 92 1.23 -0.90 -15.40
N ALA A 93 1.63 -0.05 -16.36
CA ALA A 93 3.01 0.40 -16.46
C ALA A 93 3.41 1.32 -15.31
N VAL A 94 2.51 2.20 -14.87
CA VAL A 94 2.71 3.09 -13.70
C VAL A 94 2.81 2.29 -12.42
N GLU A 95 1.95 1.31 -12.17
CA GLU A 95 2.04 0.44 -10.99
C GLU A 95 3.42 -0.23 -10.93
N LYS A 96 3.87 -0.80 -12.05
CA LYS A 96 5.20 -1.41 -12.16
C LYS A 96 6.31 -0.40 -11.87
N ALA A 97 6.22 0.82 -12.43
CA ALA A 97 7.20 1.87 -12.19
C ALA A 97 7.21 2.35 -10.73
N LYS A 98 6.05 2.54 -10.10
CA LYS A 98 5.91 2.88 -8.68
C LYS A 98 6.60 1.84 -7.79
N CYS A 99 6.38 0.55 -8.08
CA CYS A 99 7.04 -0.54 -7.36
C CYS A 99 8.57 -0.49 -7.53
N MET A 100 9.08 -0.23 -8.75
CA MET A 100 10.52 -0.07 -8.98
C MET A 100 11.09 1.12 -8.19
N LEU A 101 10.39 2.25 -8.19
CA LEU A 101 10.77 3.48 -7.47
C LEU A 101 10.80 3.33 -5.95
N SER A 102 10.26 2.24 -5.40
CA SER A 102 10.42 1.92 -3.96
C SER A 102 11.84 1.45 -3.63
N VAL A 103 12.65 1.11 -4.63
CA VAL A 103 14.03 0.62 -4.49
C VAL A 103 15.02 1.45 -5.32
N THR A 104 14.58 2.02 -6.44
CA THR A 104 15.41 2.84 -7.33
C THR A 104 15.02 4.32 -7.26
N THR A 105 15.94 5.20 -7.66
CA THR A 105 15.69 6.66 -7.71
C THR A 105 15.00 7.11 -9.00
N SER A 106 14.94 6.24 -10.01
CA SER A 106 14.32 6.52 -11.30
C SER A 106 13.73 5.25 -11.92
N ALA A 107 12.73 5.43 -12.78
CA ALA A 107 12.05 4.38 -13.53
C ALA A 107 11.61 4.92 -14.90
N GLU A 108 11.63 4.05 -15.90
CA GLU A 108 11.14 4.34 -17.25
C GLU A 108 9.78 3.66 -17.47
N ILE A 109 8.89 4.36 -18.18
CA ILE A 109 7.52 3.92 -18.48
C ILE A 109 7.37 3.86 -20.00
N GLU A 110 7.12 2.66 -20.53
CA GLU A 110 6.90 2.41 -21.96
C GLU A 110 5.49 1.81 -22.16
N VAL A 111 4.65 2.46 -22.97
CA VAL A 111 3.22 2.15 -23.15
C VAL A 111 2.79 2.30 -24.60
#